data_AF-A0A4U1FDE1-F1
#
_entry.id   AF-A0A4U1FDE1-F1
#
_cell.length_a   1.000
_cell.length_b   1.000
_cell.length_c   1.000
_cell.angle_alpha   90.00
_cell.angle_beta   90.00
_cell.angle_gamma   90.00
#
_symmetry.space_group_name_H-M   'P 1'
#
loop_
_entity.id
_entity.type
_entity.pdbx_description
1 polymer ?
#
loop_
_entity_poly.entity_id
_entity_poly.type
_entity_poly.pdbx_seq_one_letter_code
_entity_poly.pdbx_strand_id
1 'polypeptide(L)'
;MQEVIAGLEQITFTFEKDVEMQKGTGLLPFQGMDKSGSAVCNFFAKGLCEKGKLCPFRHDRGEKMVVCKHWLRGLCKKGDQCKFLHQYDVTRMPVCYFYSKFGRDCKHEPTYAQRTLGFSGDCSNKECPFLHVKPALKTRDCPWYDQGFCKDGPLCKYRHVRRIMCINYSAGFCPEGPKCQFAHLSSGQWVRHLLLLPGNLTSPLPRKSVCFSTLR
;
A
#
# COMPACT_ATOMS: atom_id res chain seq x y z
N MET A 1 -13.68 -7.76 42.10
CA MET A 1 -14.78 -8.41 42.86
C MET A 1 -15.37 -9.57 42.05
N GLN A 2 -14.62 -10.11 41.09
CA GLN A 2 -13.71 -11.26 41.20
C GLN A 2 -14.49 -12.58 41.22
N GLU A 3 -14.50 -13.21 40.05
CA GLU A 3 -15.11 -14.48 39.65
C GLU A 3 -14.90 -15.63 40.66
N VAL A 4 -13.92 -15.50 41.57
CA VAL A 4 -13.64 -16.45 42.65
C VAL A 4 -14.70 -16.42 43.78
N ILE A 5 -15.33 -15.27 44.04
CA ILE A 5 -16.30 -15.10 45.15
C ILE A 5 -17.74 -15.39 44.68
N ALA A 6 -18.03 -15.09 43.41
CA ALA A 6 -19.36 -15.25 42.81
C ALA A 6 -19.23 -15.79 41.37
N GLY A 7 -18.61 -16.96 41.23
CA GLY A 7 -18.48 -17.63 39.94
C GLY A 7 -19.84 -18.07 39.42
N LEU A 8 -20.21 -17.62 38.22
CA LEU A 8 -21.49 -17.94 37.58
C LEU A 8 -21.37 -19.04 36.52
N GLU A 9 -20.20 -19.67 36.39
CA GLU A 9 -19.87 -20.62 35.32
C GLU A 9 -20.76 -21.88 35.31
N GLN A 10 -21.33 -22.26 36.46
CA GLN A 10 -22.22 -23.43 36.58
C GLN A 10 -23.70 -23.07 36.48
N ILE A 11 -24.03 -21.78 36.35
CA ILE A 11 -25.41 -21.30 36.32
C ILE A 11 -25.75 -20.92 34.88
N THR A 12 -26.64 -21.69 34.26
CA THR A 12 -27.21 -21.31 32.96
C THR A 12 -28.33 -20.31 33.19
N PHE A 13 -28.21 -19.12 32.61
CA PHE A 13 -29.26 -18.13 32.72
C PHE A 13 -30.33 -18.34 31.65
N THR A 14 -31.57 -17.97 31.98
CA THR A 14 -32.68 -18.00 31.02
C THR A 14 -32.39 -17.16 29.77
N PHE A 15 -31.72 -16.01 29.95
CA PHE A 15 -31.35 -15.13 28.83
C PHE A 15 -30.39 -15.80 27.85
N GLU A 16 -29.45 -16.63 28.32
CA GLU A 16 -28.49 -17.31 27.45
C GLU A 16 -29.24 -18.26 26.51
N LYS A 17 -30.13 -19.07 27.09
CA LYS A 17 -31.01 -19.96 26.33
C LYS A 17 -31.91 -19.21 25.35
N ASP A 18 -32.42 -18.04 25.74
CA ASP A 18 -33.30 -17.25 24.88
C ASP A 18 -32.54 -16.56 23.73
N VAL A 19 -31.29 -16.13 23.96
CA VAL A 19 -30.38 -15.60 22.93
C VAL A 19 -30.00 -16.69 21.93
N GLU A 20 -29.62 -17.87 22.41
CA GLU A 20 -29.27 -19.01 21.56
C GLU A 20 -30.44 -19.47 20.69
N MET A 21 -31.63 -19.55 21.29
CA MET A 21 -32.87 -19.92 20.61
C MET A 21 -33.50 -18.77 19.83
N GLN A 22 -32.90 -17.58 19.86
CA GLN A 22 -33.37 -16.36 19.19
C GLN A 22 -34.85 -16.04 19.48
N LYS A 23 -35.31 -16.31 20.72
CA LYS A 23 -36.70 -16.10 21.13
C LYS A 23 -37.06 -14.62 21.18
N GLY A 24 -38.36 -14.32 21.05
CA GLY A 24 -38.87 -12.95 21.14
C GLY A 24 -38.52 -12.04 19.94
N THR A 25 -37.88 -12.58 18.90
CA THR A 25 -37.51 -11.80 17.73
C THR A 25 -38.61 -11.84 16.66
N GLY A 26 -39.33 -10.74 16.50
CA GLY A 26 -40.29 -10.54 15.41
C GLY A 26 -39.61 -10.50 14.03
N LEU A 27 -40.42 -10.48 12.97
CA LEU A 27 -39.93 -10.18 11.63
C LEU A 27 -39.59 -8.69 11.53
N LEU A 28 -38.60 -8.36 10.70
CA LEU A 28 -38.34 -6.95 10.38
C LEU A 28 -39.56 -6.32 9.68
N PRO A 29 -39.84 -5.03 9.94
CA PRO A 29 -41.00 -4.35 9.37
C PRO A 29 -40.87 -4.16 7.86
N PHE A 30 -39.64 -4.02 7.35
CA PHE A 30 -39.37 -3.78 5.93
C PHE A 30 -38.26 -4.68 5.39
N GLN A 31 -38.38 -5.06 4.12
CA GLN A 31 -37.32 -5.78 3.42
C GLN A 31 -36.14 -4.86 3.11
N GLY A 32 -34.91 -5.38 3.24
CA GLY A 32 -33.70 -4.66 2.84
C GLY A 32 -33.10 -3.74 3.90
N MET A 33 -33.62 -3.73 5.14
CA MET A 33 -32.94 -3.11 6.27
C MET A 33 -31.55 -3.72 6.48
N ASP A 34 -30.60 -2.88 6.87
CA ASP A 34 -29.24 -3.33 7.18
C ASP A 34 -29.21 -3.98 8.56
N LYS A 35 -28.67 -5.20 8.61
CA LYS A 35 -28.55 -5.99 9.84
C LYS A 35 -27.10 -6.10 10.27
N SER A 36 -26.31 -5.10 9.93
CA SER A 36 -24.85 -5.12 10.11
C SER A 36 -24.45 -5.06 11.58
N GLY A 37 -25.29 -4.48 12.43
CA GLY A 37 -25.13 -4.49 13.90
C GLY A 37 -25.82 -5.67 14.60
N SER A 38 -26.56 -6.51 13.87
CA SER A 38 -27.24 -7.67 14.43
C SER A 38 -26.30 -8.87 14.52
N ALA A 39 -26.54 -9.75 15.49
CA ALA A 39 -25.85 -11.04 15.58
C ALA A 39 -26.09 -11.89 14.31
N VAL A 40 -25.17 -12.82 14.05
CA VAL A 40 -25.31 -13.82 12.98
C VAL A 40 -26.45 -14.78 13.34
N CYS A 41 -27.27 -15.15 12.36
CA CYS A 41 -28.37 -16.08 12.61
C CYS A 41 -27.86 -17.51 12.76
N ASN A 42 -27.97 -18.08 13.96
CA ASN A 42 -27.60 -19.46 14.26
C ASN A 42 -28.42 -20.47 13.45
N PHE A 43 -29.72 -20.21 13.24
CA PHE A 43 -30.58 -21.08 12.44
C PHE A 43 -30.24 -21.03 10.96
N PHE A 44 -29.85 -19.86 10.43
CA PHE A 44 -29.48 -19.74 9.02
C PHE A 44 -28.16 -20.46 8.73
N ALA A 45 -27.19 -20.35 9.64
CA ALA A 45 -25.93 -21.09 9.56
C ALA A 45 -26.15 -22.61 9.52
N LYS A 46 -27.22 -23.11 10.18
CA LYS A 46 -27.64 -24.52 10.16
C LYS A 46 -28.61 -24.90 9.04
N GLY A 47 -29.06 -23.94 8.22
CA GLY A 47 -30.05 -24.16 7.16
C GLY A 47 -31.52 -24.27 7.62
N LEU A 48 -31.82 -23.91 8.88
CA LEU A 48 -33.15 -24.05 9.51
C LEU A 48 -33.91 -22.72 9.65
N CYS A 49 -33.42 -21.62 9.09
CA CYS A 49 -34.05 -20.31 9.25
C CYS A 49 -35.25 -20.13 8.29
N GLU A 50 -36.45 -20.07 8.86
CA GLU A 50 -37.71 -19.85 8.11
C GLU A 50 -38.01 -18.37 7.84
N LYS A 51 -37.36 -17.44 8.57
CA LYS A 51 -37.63 -15.99 8.49
C LYS A 51 -37.12 -15.32 7.21
N GLY A 52 -36.35 -16.03 6.39
CA GLY A 52 -35.89 -15.57 5.07
C GLY A 52 -35.18 -14.21 5.10
N LYS A 53 -35.56 -13.29 4.20
CA LYS A 53 -34.97 -11.93 4.11
C LYS A 53 -35.41 -10.99 5.24
N LEU A 54 -36.52 -11.30 5.91
CA LEU A 54 -37.09 -10.52 7.01
C LEU A 54 -36.54 -10.95 8.38
N CYS A 55 -35.64 -11.93 8.41
CA CYS A 55 -34.92 -12.31 9.63
C CYS A 55 -34.16 -11.09 10.19
N PRO A 56 -34.35 -10.71 11.47
CA PRO A 56 -33.66 -9.57 12.09
C PRO A 56 -32.16 -9.81 12.29
N PHE A 57 -31.74 -11.08 12.24
CA PHE A 57 -30.35 -11.48 12.34
C PHE A 57 -29.66 -11.52 10.97
N ARG A 58 -28.33 -11.41 11.01
CA ARG A 58 -27.50 -11.34 9.81
C ARG A 58 -27.38 -12.71 9.15
N HIS A 59 -27.59 -12.76 7.84
CA HIS A 59 -27.41 -13.96 7.03
C HIS A 59 -26.14 -13.80 6.19
N ASP A 60 -25.06 -14.47 6.58
CA ASP A 60 -23.84 -14.49 5.78
C ASP A 60 -23.96 -15.48 4.63
N ARG A 61 -23.92 -14.94 3.41
CA ARG A 61 -23.89 -15.74 2.18
C ARG A 61 -22.50 -15.64 1.57
N GLY A 62 -21.73 -16.72 1.72
CA GLY A 62 -20.41 -16.88 1.12
C GLY A 62 -19.27 -16.14 1.82
N GLU A 63 -18.06 -16.48 1.42
CA GLU A 63 -16.83 -15.89 1.94
C GLU A 63 -16.57 -14.53 1.30
N LYS A 64 -16.56 -13.47 2.13
CA LYS A 64 -16.28 -12.10 1.70
C LYS A 64 -14.83 -11.76 2.03
N MET A 65 -14.05 -11.43 1.01
CA MET A 65 -12.59 -11.28 1.14
C MET A 65 -12.14 -9.92 1.65
N VAL A 66 -12.86 -8.84 1.31
CA VAL A 66 -12.41 -7.46 1.57
C VAL A 66 -13.47 -6.71 2.36
N VAL A 67 -13.04 -5.96 3.38
CA VAL A 67 -13.90 -5.12 4.22
C VAL A 67 -14.56 -4.02 3.40
N CYS A 68 -15.86 -3.82 3.64
CA CYS A 68 -16.67 -2.81 2.97
C CYS A 68 -16.31 -1.41 3.46
N LYS A 69 -15.77 -0.56 2.57
CA LYS A 69 -15.44 0.84 2.89
C LYS A 69 -16.64 1.69 3.35
N HIS A 70 -17.86 1.36 2.93
CA HIS A 70 -19.07 2.11 3.29
C HIS A 70 -19.63 1.66 4.64
N TRP A 71 -19.45 0.39 4.99
CA TRP A 71 -19.88 -0.15 6.27
C TRP A 71 -19.04 0.40 7.42
N LEU A 72 -17.72 0.58 7.21
CA LEU A 72 -16.84 1.26 8.17
C LEU A 72 -17.32 2.66 8.57
N ARG A 73 -18.15 3.29 7.74
CA ARG A 73 -18.73 4.63 7.97
C ARG A 73 -20.20 4.59 8.41
N GLY A 74 -20.80 3.41 8.53
CA GLY A 74 -22.24 3.25 8.79
C GLY A 74 -23.15 3.64 7.62
N LEU A 75 -22.63 3.71 6.39
CA LEU A 75 -23.37 4.22 5.21
C LEU A 75 -23.70 3.13 4.18
N CYS A 76 -23.56 1.85 4.54
CA CYS A 76 -23.79 0.76 3.60
C CYS A 76 -25.28 0.40 3.47
N LYS A 77 -25.92 0.85 2.38
CA LYS A 77 -27.33 0.54 2.08
C LYS A 77 -27.60 -0.89 1.60
N LYS A 78 -26.55 -1.67 1.31
CA LYS A 78 -26.69 -3.02 0.74
C LYS A 78 -26.93 -4.09 1.81
N GLY A 79 -26.77 -3.75 3.10
CA GLY A 79 -26.96 -4.68 4.21
C GLY A 79 -26.26 -6.02 3.99
N ASP A 80 -26.99 -7.11 4.22
CA ASP A 80 -26.49 -8.50 4.05
C ASP A 80 -26.08 -8.83 2.61
N GLN A 81 -26.72 -8.21 1.62
CA GLN A 81 -26.46 -8.42 0.20
C GLN A 81 -25.21 -7.67 -0.28
N CYS A 82 -24.49 -6.99 0.62
CA CYS A 82 -23.23 -6.37 0.27
C CYS A 82 -22.20 -7.43 -0.14
N LYS A 83 -21.58 -7.24 -1.32
CA LYS A 83 -20.49 -8.07 -1.85
C LYS A 83 -19.18 -7.98 -1.03
N PHE A 84 -19.12 -7.08 -0.07
CA PHE A 84 -17.96 -6.82 0.78
C PHE A 84 -18.26 -7.21 2.22
N LEU A 85 -17.21 -7.51 2.98
CA LEU A 85 -17.29 -7.96 4.37
C LEU A 85 -17.74 -6.83 5.29
N HIS A 86 -18.73 -7.10 6.14
CA HIS A 86 -19.21 -6.21 7.21
C HIS A 86 -18.68 -6.70 8.56
N GLN A 87 -17.36 -6.81 8.66
CA GLN A 87 -16.63 -7.21 9.85
C GLN A 87 -15.35 -6.38 9.90
N TYR A 88 -14.95 -5.96 11.11
CA TYR A 88 -13.72 -5.21 11.26
C TYR A 88 -12.56 -6.20 11.31
N ASP A 89 -11.81 -6.25 10.22
CA ASP A 89 -10.63 -7.09 10.10
C ASP A 89 -9.53 -6.31 9.38
N VAL A 90 -8.47 -5.99 10.12
CA VAL A 90 -7.34 -5.18 9.67
C VAL A 90 -6.59 -5.87 8.51
N THR A 91 -6.56 -7.20 8.48
CA THR A 91 -5.83 -7.97 7.46
C THR A 91 -6.55 -7.97 6.11
N ARG A 92 -7.88 -7.83 6.12
CA ARG A 92 -8.75 -7.82 4.95
C ARG A 92 -9.21 -6.41 4.57
N MET A 93 -8.56 -5.39 5.10
CA MET A 93 -8.87 -4.00 4.77
C MET A 93 -8.51 -3.68 3.32
N PRO A 94 -9.29 -2.87 2.59
CA PRO A 94 -8.91 -2.50 1.23
C PRO A 94 -7.58 -1.73 1.20
N VAL A 95 -6.89 -1.80 0.07
CA VAL A 95 -5.62 -1.11 -0.14
C VAL A 95 -5.81 0.41 -0.10
N CYS A 96 -4.90 1.11 0.56
CA CYS A 96 -4.90 2.56 0.61
C CYS A 96 -4.65 3.15 -0.79
N TYR A 97 -5.62 3.92 -1.29
CA TYR A 97 -5.52 4.56 -2.60
C TYR A 97 -4.34 5.55 -2.69
N PHE A 98 -4.18 6.40 -1.67
CA PHE A 98 -3.12 7.41 -1.64
C PHE A 98 -1.74 6.77 -1.60
N TYR A 99 -1.54 5.75 -0.77
CA TYR A 99 -0.28 5.02 -0.70
C TYR A 99 0.04 4.27 -2.00
N SER A 100 -0.95 3.58 -2.59
CA SER A 100 -0.73 2.82 -3.83
C SER A 100 -0.37 3.72 -5.02
N LYS A 101 -1.00 4.91 -5.11
CA LYS A 101 -0.81 5.85 -6.23
C LYS A 101 0.41 6.75 -6.07
N PHE A 102 0.62 7.33 -4.88
CA PHE A 102 1.63 8.36 -4.64
C PHE A 102 2.82 7.87 -3.79
N GLY A 103 2.67 6.77 -3.05
CA GLY A 103 3.70 6.22 -2.15
C GLY A 103 4.85 5.47 -2.84
N ARG A 104 5.04 5.63 -4.16
CA ARG A 104 6.10 4.95 -4.92
C ARG A 104 7.41 5.74 -5.01
N ASP A 105 7.43 7.01 -4.61
CA ASP A 105 8.55 7.92 -4.90
C ASP A 105 9.38 8.32 -3.67
N CYS A 106 9.49 7.43 -2.67
CA CYS A 106 10.29 7.72 -1.46
C CYS A 106 11.26 6.58 -1.12
N LYS A 107 12.27 6.40 -1.97
CA LYS A 107 13.62 6.08 -1.50
C LYS A 107 14.49 7.34 -1.65
N HIS A 108 14.16 8.38 -0.90
CA HIS A 108 15.14 9.39 -0.57
C HIS A 108 15.30 9.35 0.94
N GLU A 109 16.55 9.20 1.40
CA GLU A 109 16.95 9.70 2.71
C GLU A 109 16.42 11.13 2.89
N PRO A 110 16.11 11.54 4.12
CA PRO A 110 15.57 12.87 4.40
C PRO A 110 16.65 13.92 4.09
N THR A 111 16.72 14.40 2.86
CA THR A 111 17.48 15.61 2.56
C THR A 111 16.78 16.78 3.21
N TYR A 112 17.57 17.68 3.78
CA TYR A 112 17.23 18.91 4.49
C TYR A 112 16.16 19.81 3.81
N ALA A 113 15.84 19.58 2.53
CA ALA A 113 14.95 20.40 1.70
C ALA A 113 13.45 19.98 1.67
N GLN A 114 13.00 18.93 2.35
CA GLN A 114 11.56 18.55 2.39
C GLN A 114 10.74 19.29 3.47
N ARG A 115 11.35 20.21 4.22
CA ARG A 115 10.71 20.88 5.36
C ARG A 115 9.81 22.08 4.98
N THR A 116 9.84 22.55 3.74
CA THR A 116 9.22 23.85 3.36
C THR A 116 8.02 23.79 2.41
N LEU A 117 7.64 22.63 1.86
CA LEU A 117 6.49 22.54 0.92
C LEU A 117 5.43 21.46 1.26
N GLY A 118 5.50 20.82 2.43
CA GLY A 118 4.36 20.13 3.04
C GLY A 118 3.64 19.05 2.21
N PHE A 119 4.27 18.47 1.20
CA PHE A 119 3.69 17.38 0.42
C PHE A 119 4.62 16.17 0.47
N SER A 120 4.55 15.46 1.58
CA SER A 120 5.09 14.11 1.68
C SER A 120 4.19 13.20 0.84
N GLY A 121 4.77 12.51 -0.15
CA GLY A 121 4.07 11.51 -0.97
C GLY A 121 3.67 10.24 -0.19
N ASP A 122 3.60 10.34 1.13
CA ASP A 122 3.14 9.31 2.05
C ASP A 122 1.63 9.48 2.30
N CYS A 123 1.02 8.45 2.88
CA CYS A 123 -0.34 8.61 3.37
C CYS A 123 -0.32 9.65 4.50
N SER A 124 -1.03 10.77 4.31
CA SER A 124 -1.07 11.90 5.25
C SER A 124 -1.50 11.49 6.68
N ASN A 125 -2.29 10.43 6.80
CA ASN A 125 -2.68 9.86 8.09
C ASN A 125 -1.69 8.80 8.55
N LYS A 126 -1.03 9.05 9.70
CA LYS A 126 -0.11 8.11 10.36
C LYS A 126 -0.82 6.82 10.78
N GLU A 127 -2.05 6.94 11.28
CA GLU A 127 -2.93 5.84 11.65
C GLU A 127 -3.91 5.50 10.52
N CYS A 128 -3.40 5.22 9.32
CA CYS A 128 -4.26 4.84 8.19
C CYS A 128 -4.76 3.39 8.36
N PRO A 129 -6.09 3.15 8.45
CA PRO A 129 -6.61 1.78 8.61
C PRO A 129 -6.41 0.91 7.37
N PHE A 130 -6.22 1.52 6.20
CA PHE A 130 -6.12 0.83 4.91
C PHE A 130 -4.74 0.22 4.69
N LEU A 131 -4.68 -0.89 3.94
CA LEU A 131 -3.43 -1.62 3.75
C LEU A 131 -2.43 -0.82 2.89
N HIS A 132 -1.22 -0.65 3.41
CA HIS A 132 -0.06 -0.11 2.69
C HIS A 132 0.76 -1.25 2.06
N VAL A 133 0.28 -1.78 0.94
CA VAL A 133 0.97 -2.85 0.20
C VAL A 133 2.04 -2.22 -0.71
N LYS A 134 3.31 -2.47 -0.41
CA LYS A 134 4.40 -2.18 -1.37
C LYS A 134 4.22 -3.14 -2.55
N PRO A 135 4.02 -2.65 -3.78
CA PRO A 135 4.05 -3.53 -4.95
C PRO A 135 5.38 -4.28 -4.89
N ALA A 136 5.33 -5.62 -4.83
CA ALA A 136 6.53 -6.44 -4.81
C ALA A 136 7.47 -5.94 -5.91
N LEU A 137 8.72 -5.66 -5.52
CA LEU A 137 9.83 -5.09 -6.29
C LEU A 137 10.06 -5.81 -7.62
N LYS A 138 9.15 -5.67 -8.58
CA LYS A 138 9.18 -6.37 -9.86
C LYS A 138 8.99 -5.42 -11.03
N THR A 139 9.36 -4.17 -10.85
CA THR A 139 9.78 -3.33 -11.97
C THR A 139 11.28 -3.27 -11.92
N ARG A 140 11.96 -3.93 -12.86
CA ARG A 140 13.41 -3.78 -13.03
C ARG A 140 13.74 -2.30 -13.26
N ASP A 141 14.89 -1.87 -12.76
CA ASP A 141 15.40 -0.53 -13.06
C ASP A 141 15.68 -0.42 -14.55
N CYS A 142 15.38 0.75 -15.14
CA CYS A 142 15.62 0.99 -16.55
C CYS A 142 17.13 1.06 -16.80
N PRO A 143 17.72 0.13 -17.58
CA PRO A 143 19.15 0.15 -17.85
C PRO A 143 19.60 1.43 -18.58
N TRP A 144 18.74 1.95 -19.46
CA TRP A 144 19.00 3.16 -20.25
C TRP A 144 18.98 4.42 -19.39
N TYR A 145 18.03 4.53 -18.46
CA TYR A 145 17.97 5.67 -17.55
C TYR A 145 19.14 5.68 -16.57
N ASP A 146 19.62 4.51 -16.15
CA ASP A 146 20.80 4.40 -15.28
C ASP A 146 22.08 4.89 -15.97
N GLN A 147 22.11 4.83 -17.31
CA GLN A 147 23.18 5.40 -18.15
C GLN A 147 22.99 6.91 -18.42
N GLY A 148 21.90 7.51 -17.93
CA GLY A 148 21.64 8.94 -17.98
C GLY A 148 20.47 9.36 -18.86
N PHE A 149 20.07 8.56 -19.85
CA PHE A 149 18.96 8.92 -20.74
C PHE A 149 18.11 7.72 -21.15
N CYS A 150 16.80 7.81 -20.92
CA CYS A 150 15.83 6.87 -21.44
C CYS A 150 15.00 7.53 -22.53
N LYS A 151 14.98 6.92 -23.73
CA LYS A 151 14.18 7.34 -24.88
C LYS A 151 12.67 7.42 -24.61
N ASP A 152 12.17 6.58 -23.71
CA ASP A 152 10.74 6.49 -23.39
C ASP A 152 10.33 7.53 -22.33
N GLY A 153 11.30 8.26 -21.75
CA GLY A 153 11.07 9.36 -20.83
C GLY A 153 10.17 8.98 -19.64
N PRO A 154 9.19 9.83 -19.25
CA PRO A 154 8.31 9.56 -18.12
C PRO A 154 7.29 8.43 -18.38
N LEU A 155 7.16 7.96 -19.63
CA LEU A 155 6.27 6.87 -20.01
C LEU A 155 6.96 5.51 -20.01
N CYS A 156 8.24 5.43 -19.58
CA CYS A 156 8.97 4.18 -19.57
C CYS A 156 8.30 3.13 -18.67
N LYS A 157 8.22 1.89 -19.16
CA LYS A 157 7.74 0.73 -18.41
C LYS A 157 8.61 0.38 -17.20
N TYR A 158 9.89 0.74 -17.25
CA TYR A 158 10.89 0.41 -16.24
C TYR A 158 11.06 1.56 -15.22
N ARG A 159 11.53 1.23 -14.01
CA ARG A 159 11.69 2.23 -12.95
C ARG A 159 12.89 3.14 -13.26
N HIS A 160 12.67 4.45 -13.25
CA HIS A 160 13.72 5.47 -13.36
C HIS A 160 14.15 5.91 -11.96
N VAL A 161 15.39 5.59 -11.57
CA VAL A 161 15.99 6.04 -10.30
C VAL A 161 16.90 7.23 -10.60
N ARG A 162 16.49 8.42 -10.20
CA ARG A 162 17.29 9.64 -10.42
C ARG A 162 18.46 9.65 -9.46
N ARG A 163 19.69 9.65 -9.99
CA ARG A 163 20.91 9.80 -9.19
C ARG A 163 21.45 11.22 -9.32
N ILE A 164 22.01 11.76 -8.24
CA ILE A 164 22.68 13.07 -8.25
C ILE A 164 24.09 12.85 -8.80
N MET A 165 24.43 13.55 -9.89
CA MET A 165 25.76 13.45 -10.51
C MET A 165 26.82 14.04 -9.59
N CYS A 166 27.96 13.36 -9.48
CA CYS A 166 29.14 13.92 -8.83
C CYS A 166 29.70 15.08 -9.65
N ILE A 167 29.68 16.28 -9.09
CA ILE A 167 30.19 17.49 -9.75
C ILE A 167 31.70 17.35 -10.04
N ASN A 168 32.48 16.86 -9.09
CA ASN A 168 33.93 16.68 -9.25
C ASN A 168 34.26 15.65 -10.36
N TYR A 169 33.54 14.53 -10.38
CA TYR A 169 33.68 13.54 -11.44
C TYR A 169 33.26 14.10 -12.80
N SER A 170 32.20 14.92 -12.85
CA SER A 170 31.77 15.60 -14.08
C SER A 170 32.82 16.57 -14.61
N ALA A 171 33.58 17.21 -13.71
CA ALA A 171 34.70 18.09 -14.03
C ALA A 171 35.97 17.31 -14.43
N GLY A 172 35.96 15.98 -14.36
CA GLY A 172 37.01 15.09 -14.85
C GLY A 172 37.76 14.30 -13.78
N PHE A 173 37.67 14.68 -12.50
CA PHE A 173 38.36 13.97 -11.42
C PHE A 173 37.62 14.05 -10.09
N CYS A 174 37.33 12.91 -9.49
CA CYS A 174 36.77 12.83 -8.14
C CYS A 174 37.79 12.19 -7.18
N PRO A 175 38.20 12.88 -6.10
CA PRO A 175 39.19 12.36 -5.15
C PRO A 175 38.71 11.11 -4.40
N GLU A 176 37.39 10.92 -4.28
CA GLU A 176 36.77 9.75 -3.65
C GLU A 176 36.74 8.52 -4.59
N GLY A 177 37.06 8.70 -5.87
CA GLY A 177 37.09 7.64 -6.86
C GLY A 177 35.78 6.84 -6.93
N PRO A 178 35.81 5.51 -7.13
CA PRO A 178 34.61 4.68 -7.28
C PRO A 178 33.78 4.54 -6.00
N LYS A 179 34.27 5.02 -4.85
CA LYS A 179 33.58 4.99 -3.55
C LYS A 179 32.78 6.27 -3.28
N CYS A 180 32.73 7.20 -4.22
CA CYS A 180 32.02 8.46 -4.06
C CYS A 180 30.53 8.24 -3.79
N GLN A 181 29.97 9.08 -2.89
CA GLN A 181 28.54 9.04 -2.54
C GLN A 181 27.64 9.49 -3.69
N PHE A 182 28.18 10.24 -4.65
CA PHE A 182 27.47 10.77 -5.82
C PHE A 182 27.70 9.90 -7.07
N ALA A 183 26.75 9.92 -8.00
CA ALA A 183 26.82 9.06 -9.17
C ALA A 183 27.92 9.48 -10.14
N HIS A 184 28.78 8.51 -10.46
CA HIS A 184 29.77 8.60 -11.53
C HIS A 184 29.17 7.93 -12.77
N LEU A 185 28.73 8.73 -13.76
CA LEU A 185 28.24 8.20 -15.04
C LEU A 185 29.41 7.53 -15.75
N SER A 186 29.40 6.19 -15.79
CA SER A 186 30.40 5.44 -16.52
C SER A 186 30.14 5.58 -18.02
N SER A 187 31.02 6.27 -18.72
CA SER A 187 31.15 6.14 -20.17
C SER A 187 31.74 4.76 -20.47
N GLY A 188 30.87 3.75 -20.54
CA GLY A 188 31.17 2.43 -21.07
C GLY A 188 31.96 1.50 -20.13
N GLN A 189 31.31 0.42 -19.71
CA GLN A 189 31.90 -0.81 -19.18
C GLN A 189 32.82 -1.56 -20.17
N TRP A 190 33.46 -0.88 -21.12
CA TRP A 190 34.29 -1.48 -22.18
C TRP A 190 35.78 -1.11 -22.09
N VAL A 191 36.28 -0.78 -20.90
CA VAL A 191 37.74 -0.65 -20.66
C VAL A 191 38.20 -1.54 -19.52
N ARG A 192 37.72 -2.79 -19.49
CA ARG A 192 38.27 -3.84 -18.60
C ARG A 192 39.28 -4.77 -19.29
N HIS A 193 39.67 -4.48 -20.53
CA HIS A 193 40.81 -5.13 -21.16
C HIS A 193 41.65 -4.09 -21.91
N LEU A 194 42.52 -3.40 -21.18
CA LEU A 194 43.85 -3.04 -21.65
C LEU A 194 44.70 -2.64 -20.43
N LEU A 195 44.97 -3.62 -19.58
CA LEU A 195 46.25 -3.59 -18.88
C LEU A 195 47.30 -3.90 -19.96
N LEU A 196 48.40 -3.14 -19.93
CA LEU A 196 49.65 -3.21 -20.71
C LEU A 196 49.82 -2.07 -21.73
N LEU A 197 50.41 -0.95 -21.28
CA LEU A 197 51.78 -0.51 -21.60
C LEU A 197 51.98 0.97 -21.21
N PRO A 198 53.20 1.39 -20.79
CA PRO A 198 53.50 2.77 -20.47
C PRO A 198 53.85 3.55 -21.75
N GLY A 199 53.24 4.71 -21.95
CA GLY A 199 53.57 5.53 -23.12
C GLY A 199 52.79 6.83 -23.15
N ASN A 200 53.51 7.92 -22.88
CA ASN A 200 53.14 9.29 -23.23
C ASN A 200 52.57 9.36 -24.65
N LEU A 201 51.47 10.09 -24.86
CA LEU A 201 51.38 11.12 -25.90
C LEU A 201 50.07 11.90 -25.79
N THR A 202 50.28 13.20 -25.74
CA THR A 202 49.40 14.31 -26.07
C THR A 202 48.40 14.01 -27.20
N SER A 203 47.14 14.40 -27.04
CA SER A 203 46.42 15.36 -27.90
C SER A 203 44.89 15.23 -27.73
N PRO A 204 44.11 16.26 -28.11
CA PRO A 204 42.83 16.60 -27.48
C PRO A 204 41.60 16.10 -28.27
N LEU A 205 40.41 16.45 -27.73
CA LEU A 205 39.06 16.52 -28.34
C LEU A 205 38.07 15.44 -27.82
N PRO A 206 36.73 15.66 -27.89
CA PRO A 206 35.99 16.87 -28.26
C PRO A 206 35.08 17.41 -27.14
N ARG A 207 34.87 18.73 -27.14
CA ARG A 207 33.70 19.34 -26.48
C ARG A 207 32.44 18.73 -27.09
N LYS A 208 31.62 18.08 -26.27
CA LYS A 208 30.18 17.94 -26.57
C LYS A 208 29.41 18.79 -25.58
N SER A 209 28.62 19.67 -26.17
CA SER A 209 27.79 20.71 -25.58
C SER A 209 26.94 20.23 -24.41
N VAL A 210 27.07 20.92 -23.29
CA VAL A 210 26.13 20.89 -22.18
C VAL A 210 24.87 21.62 -22.63
N CYS A 211 23.79 20.90 -22.91
CA CYS A 211 22.47 21.52 -23.00
C CYS A 211 21.95 21.73 -21.57
N PHE A 212 22.07 22.96 -21.09
CA PHE A 212 21.28 23.45 -19.97
C PHE A 212 19.80 23.39 -20.38
N SER A 213 19.01 22.55 -19.72
CA SER A 213 17.56 22.70 -19.74
C SER A 213 17.19 23.87 -18.83
N THR A 214 16.83 24.98 -19.45
CA THR A 214 16.21 26.16 -18.84
C THR A 214 15.04 25.77 -17.95
N LEU A 215 15.07 26.27 -16.71
CA LEU A 215 13.89 26.38 -15.85
C LEU A 215 12.81 27.21 -16.57
N ARG A 216 11.62 26.64 -16.70
CA ARG A 216 10.36 27.36 -16.78
C ARG A 216 9.33 26.60 -15.97
#